data_AF-A0A2U9IQM6-F1
#
_entry.id   AF-A0A2U9IQM6-F1
#
_cell.length_a   1.000
_cell.length_b   1.000
_cell.length_c   1.000
_cell.angle_alpha   90.00
_cell.angle_beta   90.00
_cell.angle_gamma   90.00
#
_symmetry.space_group_name_H-M   'P 1'
#
loop_
_entity.id
_entity.type
_entity.pdbx_description
1 polymer ?
#
loop_
_entity_poly.entity_id
_entity_poly.type
_entity_poly.pdbx_seq_one_letter_code
_entity_poly.pdbx_strand_id
1 'polypeptide(L)' 'MSDKCYVKHGDDICVIICGKLVCDKDTVEDYGKMCERCCSGDKKACIELYERYGCWSTSGWWW' A
#
# COMPACT_ATOMS: atom_id res chain seq x y z
N MET A 1 8.47 3.17 -8.43
CA MET A 1 8.30 3.35 -6.98
C MET A 1 7.50 4.61 -6.75
N SER A 2 6.19 4.46 -6.58
CA SER A 2 5.36 5.53 -6.06
C SER A 2 5.70 5.75 -4.59
N ASP A 3 6.29 6.90 -4.24
CA ASP A 3 6.63 7.32 -2.86
C ASP A 3 5.46 7.27 -1.86
N LYS A 4 4.24 7.00 -2.34
CA LYS A 4 3.02 6.87 -1.54
C LYS A 4 2.79 5.46 -0.99
N CYS A 5 3.40 4.43 -1.59
CA CYS A 5 3.11 3.03 -1.26
C CYS A 5 4.12 2.41 -0.29
N TYR A 6 5.38 2.82 -0.39
CA TYR A 6 6.48 2.28 0.42
C TYR A 6 7.10 3.39 1.25
N VAL A 7 7.55 3.03 2.44
CA VAL A 7 8.30 3.89 3.35
C VAL A 7 9.62 3.22 3.68
N LYS A 8 10.72 3.96 3.59
CA LYS A 8 12.02 3.50 4.08
C LYS A 8 12.09 3.71 5.58
N HIS A 9 12.41 2.64 6.31
CA HIS A 9 12.70 2.70 7.74
C HIS A 9 14.07 2.09 7.99
N GLY A 10 15.10 2.93 8.09
CA GLY A 10 16.49 2.49 8.12
C GLY A 10 16.91 1.88 6.77
N ASP A 11 17.42 0.65 6.82
CA ASP A 11 17.80 -0.13 5.62
C ASP A 11 16.63 -0.95 5.04
N ASP A 12 15.51 -1.04 5.75
CA ASP A 12 14.34 -1.82 5.33
C ASP A 12 13.29 -0.99 4.59
N ILE A 13 12.61 -1.66 3.66
CA ILE A 13 11.43 -1.13 2.97
C ILE A 13 10.20 -1.66 3.69
N CYS A 14 9.36 -0.74 4.15
CA CYS A 14 8.14 -1.02 4.88
C CYS A 14 6.94 -0.38 4.16
N VAL A 15 5.74 -0.70 4.60
CA VAL A 15 4.49 -0.10 4.14
C VAL A 15 3.70 0.42 5.34
N ILE A 16 2.90 1.47 5.14
CA ILE A 16 2.01 1.98 6.18
C ILE A 16 0.60 1.48 5.87
N ILE A 17 0.14 0.53 6.67
CA ILE A 17 -1.21 -0.03 6.58
C ILE A 17 -2.02 0.51 7.75
N CYS A 18 -3.06 1.30 7.49
CA CYS A 18 -3.87 1.91 8.55
C CYS A 18 -3.07 2.72 9.59
N GLY A 19 -1.96 3.36 9.21
CA GLY A 19 -1.09 4.07 10.16
C GLY A 19 -0.16 3.16 10.98
N LYS A 20 -0.16 1.85 10.74
CA LYS A 20 0.82 0.92 11.28
C LYS A 20 1.93 0.69 10.27
N LEU A 21 3.17 0.85 10.73
CA LEU A 21 4.35 0.48 9.96
C LEU A 21 4.48 -1.04 9.93
N VAL A 22 4.48 -1.63 8.74
CA VAL A 22 4.69 -3.06 8.51
C VAL A 22 5.90 -3.23 7.62
N CYS A 23 6.95 -3.87 8.15
CA CYS A 23 8.20 -4.14 7.45
C CYS A 23 8.34 -5.63 7.05
N ASP A 24 7.27 -6.40 7.24
CA ASP A 24 7.23 -7.79 6.83
C ASP A 24 7.32 -7.89 5.30
N LYS A 25 8.33 -8.60 4.78
CA LYS A 25 8.63 -8.63 3.35
C LYS A 25 7.47 -9.14 2.50
N ASP A 26 6.77 -10.18 2.96
CA ASP A 26 5.63 -10.78 2.25
C ASP A 26 4.48 -9.75 2.16
N THR A 27 4.18 -9.12 3.29
CA THR A 27 3.16 -8.07 3.37
C THR A 27 3.53 -6.84 2.55
N VAL A 28 4.79 -6.40 2.60
CA VAL A 28 5.33 -5.25 1.87
C VAL A 28 5.23 -5.48 0.36
N GLU A 29 5.57 -6.67 -0.11
CA GLU A 29 5.54 -7.00 -1.53
C GLU A 29 4.10 -7.12 -2.05
N ASP A 30 3.21 -7.78 -1.30
CA ASP A 30 1.80 -7.93 -1.65
C ASP A 30 1.07 -6.58 -1.65
N TYR A 31 1.14 -5.85 -0.53
CA TYR A 31 0.53 -4.53 -0.37
C TYR A 31 1.12 -3.52 -1.35
N GLY A 32 2.43 -3.52 -1.51
CA GLY A 32 3.16 -2.64 -2.41
C GLY A 32 2.73 -2.79 -3.87
N LYS A 33 2.66 -4.03 -4.37
CA LYS A 33 2.18 -4.31 -5.74
C LYS A 33 0.74 -3.85 -5.94
N MET A 34 -0.15 -4.11 -4.98
CA MET A 34 -1.54 -3.65 -5.06
C MET A 34 -1.64 -2.13 -5.02
N CYS A 35 -0.86 -1.47 -4.16
CA CYS A 35 -0.82 -0.02 -4.06
C CYS A 35 -0.28 0.63 -5.34
N GLU A 36 0.77 0.07 -5.96
CA GLU A 36 1.28 0.56 -7.24
C GLU A 36 0.26 0.40 -8.37
N ARG A 37 -0.45 -0.73 -8.42
CA ARG A 37 -1.55 -0.94 -9.38
C ARG A 37 -2.69 0.05 -9.15
N CYS A 38 -3.10 0.25 -7.91
CA CYS A 38 -4.10 1.24 -7.53
C CYS A 38 -3.68 2.66 -7.94
N CYS A 39 -2.43 3.05 -7.63
CA CYS A 39 -1.86 4.34 -8.04
C CYS A 39 -1.75 4.49 -9.57
N SER A 40 -1.62 3.38 -10.31
CA SER A 40 -1.60 3.38 -11.77
C SER A 40 -2.99 3.52 -12.40
N GLY A 41 -4.06 3.58 -11.60
CA GLY A 41 -5.44 3.73 -12.06
C GLY A 41 -6.26 2.43 -12.11
N ASP A 42 -5.70 1.31 -11.63
CA ASP A 42 -6.43 0.04 -11.52
C ASP A 42 -7.37 0.08 -10.31
N LYS A 43 -8.64 0.42 -10.56
CA LYS A 43 -9.68 0.52 -9.52
C LYS A 43 -9.90 -0.79 -8.78
N LYS A 44 -9.70 -1.93 -9.44
CA LYS A 44 -9.89 -3.25 -8.84
C LYS A 44 -8.81 -3.51 -7.79
N ALA A 45 -7.57 -3.14 -8.08
CA ALA A 45 -6.48 -3.22 -7.10
C ALA A 45 -6.73 -2.33 -5.88
N CYS A 46 -7.32 -1.14 -6.06
CA CYS A 46 -7.71 -0.29 -4.93
C CYS A 46 -8.79 -0.95 -4.04
N ILE A 47 -9.78 -1.61 -4.65
CA ILE A 47 -10.84 -2.33 -3.92
C ILE A 47 -10.26 -3.53 -3.20
N GLU A 48 -9.42 -4.33 -3.86
CA GLU A 48 -8.78 -5.51 -3.28
C GLU A 48 -7.90 -5.15 -2.09
N LEU A 49 -7.13 -4.06 -2.21
CA LEU A 49 -6.32 -3.52 -1.11
C LEU A 49 -7.20 -3.08 0.07
N TYR A 50 -8.36 -2.46 -0.21
CA TYR A 50 -9.34 -2.10 0.81
C TYR A 50 -10.01 -3.33 1.45
N GLU A 51 -10.42 -4.34 0.68
CA GLU A 51 -11.05 -5.55 1.21
C GLU A 51 -10.08 -6.37 2.08
N ARG A 52 -8.80 -6.43 1.68
CA ARG A 52 -7.80 -7.26 2.36
C ARG A 52 -7.27 -6.61 3.63
N TYR A 53 -7.05 -5.29 3.60
CA TYR A 53 -6.42 -4.56 4.70
C TYR A 53 -7.37 -3.62 5.46
N GLY A 54 -8.60 -3.45 4.97
CA GLY A 54 -9.66 -2.67 5.61
C GLY A 54 -9.44 -1.16 5.60
N CYS A 55 -8.43 -0.66 4.88
CA CYS A 55 -8.01 0.73 4.95
C CYS A 55 -7.90 1.42 3.60
N TRP A 56 -8.55 2.58 3.53
CA TRP A 56 -8.50 3.49 2.39
C TRP A 56 -7.28 4.44 2.39
N SER A 57 -6.39 4.30 3.38
CA SER A 57 -5.33 5.29 3.66
C SER A 57 -4.25 5.41 2.58
N THR A 58 -4.13 4.45 1.67
CA THR A 58 -3.20 4.50 0.53
C THR A 58 -3.85 4.80 -0.81
N SER A 59 -5.15 4.61 -0.95
CA SER A 59 -5.79 4.67 -2.26
C SER A 59 -6.07 6.09 -2.75
N GLY A 60 -5.83 7.13 -1.94
CA GLY A 60 -6.02 8.53 -2.37
C GLY A 60 -7.42 8.83 -2.94
N TRP A 61 -8.37 7.92 -2.73
CA TRP A 61 -9.76 7.96 -3.20
C TRP A 61 -10.59 8.71 -2.15
N TRP A 62 -10.10 9.88 -1.80
CA TRP A 62 -10.93 10.96 -1.30
C TRP A 62 -10.80 12.05 -2.35
N TRP A 63 -11.58 11.92 -3.44
CA TRP A 63 -12.13 12.97 -4.31
C TRP A 63 -12.86 12.34 -5.50
#